data_AF-A0A0Q4R294-F1
#
_entry.id   AF-A0A0Q4R294-F1
#
_cell.length_a   1.000
_cell.length_b   1.000
_cell.length_c   1.000
_cell.angle_alpha   90.00
_cell.angle_beta   90.00
_cell.angle_gamma   90.00
#
_symmetry.space_group_name_H-M   'P 1'
#
loop_
_entity.id
_entity.type
_entity.pdbx_description
1 polymer ?
#
loop_
_entity_poly.entity_id
_entity_poly.type
_entity_poly.pdbx_seq_one_letter_code
_entity_poly.pdbx_strand_id
1 'polypeptide(L)'
;MITKPFACVLLVAASFAATVTAQAAESTCVRLSEGWIRFPAMAHMAGGFGRIDNACKADVAVTSVRSAAFKDVSLHETTLVDGVSRMREIERLPVAAGKGVELKPGGLHLMLMDGAGPLQEGQRVPLLLGLSDGTEVRGELVVRKP
;
A
#
# COMPACT_ATOMS: atom_id res chain seq x y z
N MET A 1 78.14 5.65 7.63
CA MET A 1 77.94 7.11 7.48
C MET A 1 77.53 7.39 6.04
N ILE A 2 76.36 8.04 5.82
CA ILE A 2 75.95 8.85 4.64
C ILE A 2 75.74 8.05 3.31
N THR A 3 74.64 8.06 2.53
CA THR A 3 73.34 8.79 2.43
C THR A 3 72.40 8.10 1.38
N LYS A 4 71.07 8.04 1.69
CA LYS A 4 69.76 8.07 0.90
C LYS A 4 69.75 8.06 -0.66
N PRO A 5 68.61 7.84 -1.39
CA PRO A 5 67.15 7.73 -1.04
C PRO A 5 66.36 6.63 -1.83
N PHE A 6 65.04 6.46 -1.64
CA PHE A 6 63.98 6.09 -2.64
C PHE A 6 62.63 5.92 -1.91
N ALA A 7 61.75 6.93 -1.92
CA ALA A 7 60.53 7.03 -2.75
C ALA A 7 59.45 5.96 -2.43
N CYS A 8 58.41 6.31 -1.65
CA CYS A 8 57.07 6.73 -2.13
C CYS A 8 56.38 5.72 -3.06
N VAL A 9 55.30 5.07 -2.59
CA VAL A 9 53.96 5.16 -3.19
C VAL A 9 52.93 4.80 -2.10
N LEU A 10 52.14 5.80 -1.68
CA LEU A 10 50.92 5.64 -0.87
C LEU A 10 49.77 5.33 -1.84
N LEU A 11 49.17 4.16 -1.71
CA LEU A 11 48.05 3.72 -2.55
C LEU A 11 46.74 4.13 -1.88
N VAL A 12 46.18 5.27 -2.27
CA VAL A 12 44.87 5.76 -1.81
C VAL A 12 43.78 5.04 -2.61
N ALA A 13 43.12 4.06 -1.99
CA ALA A 13 41.92 3.44 -2.53
C ALA A 13 40.69 4.32 -2.17
N ALA A 14 40.18 5.06 -3.14
CA ALA A 14 38.94 5.84 -3.00
C ALA A 14 37.73 4.92 -3.23
N SER A 15 37.10 4.48 -2.13
CA SER A 15 35.85 3.73 -2.16
C SER A 15 34.68 4.69 -2.42
N PHE A 16 34.15 4.67 -3.64
CA PHE A 16 32.95 5.41 -4.02
C PHE A 16 31.72 4.67 -3.48
N ALA A 17 31.22 5.06 -2.30
CA ALA A 17 29.96 4.57 -1.77
C ALA A 17 28.80 5.28 -2.47
N ALA A 18 28.17 4.61 -3.45
CA ALA A 18 26.96 5.09 -4.09
C ALA A 18 25.77 4.90 -3.12
N THR A 19 25.38 5.97 -2.43
CA THR A 19 24.12 6.05 -1.69
C THR A 19 22.95 6.11 -2.68
N VAL A 20 22.33 4.97 -2.93
CA VAL A 20 21.02 4.90 -3.59
C VAL A 20 19.96 5.39 -2.60
N THR A 21 19.62 6.67 -2.68
CA THR A 21 18.41 7.20 -2.04
C THR A 21 17.22 6.77 -2.89
N ALA A 22 16.53 5.71 -2.47
CA ALA A 22 15.20 5.38 -2.98
C ALA A 22 14.22 6.47 -2.52
N GLN A 23 14.06 7.51 -3.34
CA GLN A 23 13.08 8.56 -3.10
C GLN A 23 11.71 7.97 -3.43
N ALA A 24 11.01 7.44 -2.42
CA ALA A 24 9.58 7.19 -2.53
C ALA A 24 8.91 8.55 -2.78
N ALA A 25 8.60 8.83 -4.03
CA ALA A 25 7.75 9.96 -4.38
C ALA A 25 6.37 9.65 -3.79
N GLU A 26 6.07 10.19 -2.61
CA GLU A 26 4.71 10.18 -2.06
C GLU A 26 3.85 11.03 -3.00
N SER A 27 2.93 10.42 -3.73
CA SER A 27 1.85 11.12 -4.43
C SER A 27 0.93 11.72 -3.37
N THR A 28 1.33 12.88 -2.85
CA THR A 28 0.76 13.52 -1.65
C THR A 28 -0.72 13.91 -1.80
N CYS A 29 -1.24 13.84 -3.03
CA CYS A 29 -2.61 14.19 -3.39
C CYS A 29 -3.59 13.01 -3.41
N VAL A 30 -3.14 11.75 -3.38
CA VAL A 30 -4.03 10.59 -3.21
C VAL A 30 -4.09 10.21 -1.73
N ARG A 31 -5.28 9.93 -1.20
CA ARG A 31 -5.46 9.59 0.22
C ARG A 31 -6.53 8.52 0.42
N LEU A 32 -6.27 7.62 1.37
CA LEU A 32 -7.29 6.74 1.94
C LEU A 32 -7.85 7.41 3.20
N SER A 33 -9.14 7.68 3.22
CA SER A 33 -9.87 8.26 4.35
C SER A 33 -10.86 7.25 4.94
N GLU A 34 -11.13 7.41 6.24
CA GLU A 34 -12.10 6.61 6.99
C GLU A 34 -11.88 5.10 6.85
N GLY A 35 -10.62 4.68 6.69
CA GLY A 35 -10.24 3.30 6.48
C GLY A 35 -10.61 2.43 7.68
N TRP A 36 -11.28 1.30 7.44
CA TRP A 36 -11.63 0.36 8.50
C TRP A 36 -11.65 -1.09 8.05
N ILE A 37 -11.42 -1.99 9.00
CA ILE A 37 -11.57 -3.44 8.83
C ILE A 37 -12.80 -3.88 9.57
N ARG A 38 -13.66 -4.66 8.91
CA ARG A 38 -14.83 -5.25 9.55
C ARG A 38 -14.42 -6.30 10.59
N PHE A 39 -14.93 -6.10 11.79
CA PHE A 39 -14.82 -7.03 12.91
C PHE A 39 -16.19 -7.66 13.27
N PRO A 40 -16.26 -8.94 13.67
CA PRO A 40 -15.17 -9.92 13.70
C PRO A 40 -14.69 -10.32 12.30
N ALA A 41 -13.42 -10.68 12.20
CA ALA A 41 -12.86 -11.29 11.00
C ALA A 41 -13.44 -12.71 10.80
N MET A 42 -13.45 -13.19 9.56
CA MET A 42 -13.87 -14.54 9.22
C MET A 42 -12.63 -15.43 9.07
N ALA A 43 -12.31 -16.22 10.09
CA ALA A 43 -11.07 -17.00 10.14
C ALA A 43 -9.83 -16.12 9.91
N HIS A 44 -9.02 -16.40 8.88
CA HIS A 44 -7.83 -15.61 8.52
C HIS A 44 -8.10 -14.48 7.51
N MET A 45 -9.39 -14.17 7.27
CA MET A 45 -9.85 -13.25 6.23
C MET A 45 -10.64 -12.08 6.81
N ALA A 46 -10.47 -10.89 6.25
CA ALA A 46 -11.25 -9.72 6.64
C ALA A 46 -11.52 -8.77 5.46
N GLY A 47 -12.69 -8.09 5.50
CA GLY A 47 -13.02 -7.04 4.54
C GLY A 47 -12.51 -5.67 5.03
N GLY A 48 -11.76 -4.98 4.18
CA GLY A 48 -11.33 -3.60 4.38
C GLY A 48 -12.14 -2.62 3.53
N PHE A 49 -12.44 -1.45 4.11
CA PHE A 49 -13.36 -0.45 3.59
C PHE A 49 -12.84 0.95 3.87
N GLY A 50 -13.44 1.98 3.27
CA GLY A 50 -13.03 3.38 3.40
C GLY A 50 -13.28 4.13 2.11
N ARG A 51 -12.54 5.21 1.89
CA ARG A 51 -12.66 6.01 0.66
C ARG A 51 -11.29 6.42 0.14
N ILE A 52 -11.06 6.21 -1.15
CA ILE A 52 -9.82 6.62 -1.83
C ILE A 52 -10.12 7.87 -2.63
N ASP A 53 -9.51 9.00 -2.28
CA ASP A 53 -9.66 10.28 -2.97
C ASP A 53 -8.39 10.60 -3.76
N ASN A 54 -8.57 11.02 -5.02
CA ASN A 54 -7.51 11.54 -5.87
C ASN A 54 -7.69 13.06 -6.01
N ALA A 55 -6.96 13.84 -5.22
CA ALA A 55 -6.93 15.30 -5.35
C ALA A 55 -5.88 15.79 -6.38
N CYS A 56 -5.23 14.88 -7.11
CA CYS A 56 -4.26 15.24 -8.14
C CYS A 56 -4.97 15.81 -9.37
N LYS A 57 -4.19 16.45 -10.25
CA LYS A 57 -4.69 17.01 -11.53
C LYS A 57 -4.79 15.96 -12.65
N ALA A 58 -4.28 14.76 -12.42
CA ALA A 58 -4.27 13.67 -13.37
C ALA A 58 -5.01 12.45 -12.80
N ASP A 59 -5.57 11.65 -13.70
CA ASP A 59 -6.15 10.37 -13.33
C ASP A 59 -5.05 9.44 -12.81
N VAL A 60 -5.41 8.62 -11.83
CA VAL A 60 -4.52 7.62 -11.24
C VAL A 60 -5.30 6.33 -11.06
N ALA A 61 -4.60 5.21 -10.91
CA ALA A 61 -5.23 3.98 -10.45
C ALA A 61 -4.44 3.36 -9.32
N VAL A 62 -5.14 2.74 -8.37
CA VAL A 62 -4.53 1.82 -7.41
C VAL A 62 -4.31 0.49 -8.12
N THR A 63 -3.07 0.03 -8.14
CA THR A 63 -2.65 -1.21 -8.84
C THR A 63 -2.13 -2.27 -7.89
N SER A 64 -1.91 -1.92 -6.62
CA SER A 64 -1.55 -2.87 -5.58
C SER A 64 -1.89 -2.30 -4.21
N VAL A 65 -2.17 -3.18 -3.26
CA VAL A 65 -2.28 -2.84 -1.84
C VAL A 65 -1.46 -3.86 -1.07
N ARG A 66 -0.76 -3.43 -0.02
CA ARG A 66 -0.03 -4.35 0.85
C ARG A 66 -0.03 -3.89 2.29
N SER A 67 0.15 -4.84 3.20
CA SER A 67 0.27 -4.60 4.63
C SER A 67 1.33 -5.54 5.21
N ALA A 68 1.96 -5.14 6.31
CA ALA A 68 2.79 -6.06 7.08
C ALA A 68 1.95 -7.04 7.94
N ALA A 69 0.67 -6.74 8.16
CA ALA A 69 -0.22 -7.55 9.01
C ALA A 69 -0.90 -8.71 8.26
N PHE A 70 -0.88 -8.70 6.92
CA PHE A 70 -1.55 -9.65 6.05
C PHE A 70 -0.60 -10.10 4.94
N LYS A 71 -0.60 -11.38 4.57
CA LYS A 71 0.27 -11.85 3.48
C LYS A 71 -0.22 -11.41 2.12
N ASP A 72 -1.52 -11.24 1.96
CA ASP A 72 -2.14 -10.82 0.71
C ASP A 72 -3.24 -9.78 0.97
N VAL A 73 -3.27 -8.75 0.13
CA VAL A 73 -4.29 -7.70 0.15
C VAL A 73 -4.65 -7.35 -1.29
N SER A 74 -5.86 -7.70 -1.68
CA SER A 74 -6.35 -7.53 -3.05
C SER A 74 -7.59 -6.65 -3.10
N LEU A 75 -7.82 -6.01 -4.25
CA LEU A 75 -9.01 -5.19 -4.51
C LEU A 75 -10.09 -6.07 -5.12
N HIS A 76 -11.29 -6.04 -4.55
CA HIS A 76 -12.40 -6.86 -4.99
C HIS A 76 -13.64 -6.00 -5.26
N GLU A 77 -14.47 -6.48 -6.19
CA GLU A 77 -15.79 -5.95 -6.46
C GLU A 77 -16.84 -7.02 -6.15
N THR A 78 -17.83 -6.66 -5.33
CA THR A 78 -19.02 -7.49 -5.12
C THR A 78 -20.12 -7.04 -6.08
N THR A 79 -20.67 -7.97 -6.84
CA THR A 79 -21.80 -7.74 -7.74
C THR A 79 -22.92 -8.75 -7.46
N LEU A 80 -24.16 -8.38 -7.77
CA LEU A 80 -25.29 -9.28 -7.72
C LEU A 80 -25.56 -9.81 -9.13
N VAL A 81 -25.39 -11.11 -9.34
CA VAL A 81 -25.67 -11.77 -10.61
C VAL A 81 -26.74 -12.82 -10.34
N ASP A 82 -27.92 -12.64 -10.95
CA ASP A 82 -29.09 -13.53 -10.78
C ASP A 82 -29.50 -13.74 -9.32
N GLY A 83 -29.44 -12.67 -8.51
CA GLY A 83 -29.75 -12.72 -7.07
C GLY A 83 -28.66 -13.35 -6.20
N VAL A 84 -27.55 -13.78 -6.79
CA VAL A 84 -26.40 -14.36 -6.08
C VAL A 84 -25.27 -13.32 -6.00
N SER A 85 -24.79 -13.08 -4.79
CA SER A 85 -23.63 -12.22 -4.55
C SER A 85 -22.36 -12.91 -5.05
N ARG A 86 -21.61 -12.25 -5.94
CA ARG A 86 -20.34 -12.71 -6.48
C ARG A 86 -19.26 -11.68 -6.20
N MET A 87 -18.15 -12.12 -5.63
CA MET A 87 -16.95 -11.30 -5.47
C MET A 87 -15.96 -11.64 -6.56
N ARG A 88 -15.32 -10.62 -7.12
CA ARG A 88 -14.29 -10.77 -8.15
C ARG A 88 -13.14 -9.83 -7.85
N GLU A 89 -11.92 -10.35 -7.90
CA GLU A 89 -10.71 -9.53 -7.82
C GLU A 89 -10.59 -8.59 -9.03
N ILE A 90 -10.09 -7.38 -8.78
CA ILE A 90 -9.73 -6.40 -9.80
C ILE A 90 -8.26 -6.00 -9.62
N GLU A 91 -7.50 -6.04 -10.71
CA GLU A 91 -6.06 -5.70 -10.68
C GLU A 91 -5.80 -4.19 -10.67
N ARG A 92 -6.82 -3.39 -11.04
CA ARG A 92 -6.69 -1.95 -11.22
C ARG A 92 -7.97 -1.23 -10.82
N LEU A 93 -7.87 -0.33 -9.84
CA LEU A 93 -8.95 0.56 -9.45
C LEU A 93 -8.68 1.99 -9.95
N PRO A 94 -9.32 2.44 -11.03
CA PRO A 94 -9.17 3.81 -11.51
C PRO A 94 -9.83 4.81 -10.56
N VAL A 95 -9.15 5.94 -10.34
CA VAL A 95 -9.63 7.08 -9.55
C VAL A 95 -9.33 8.35 -10.36
N ALA A 96 -10.36 8.91 -10.97
CA ALA A 96 -10.22 10.10 -11.82
C ALA A 96 -9.75 11.34 -11.02
N ALA A 97 -9.10 12.28 -11.70
CA ALA A 97 -8.64 13.54 -11.11
C ALA A 97 -9.78 14.29 -10.40
N GLY A 98 -9.55 14.70 -9.16
CA GLY A 98 -10.53 15.40 -8.32
C GLY A 98 -11.74 14.56 -7.90
N LYS A 99 -11.69 13.23 -8.09
CA LYS A 99 -12.75 12.29 -7.69
C LYS A 99 -12.26 11.37 -6.58
N GLY A 100 -13.20 10.59 -6.03
CA GLY A 100 -12.85 9.51 -5.12
C GLY A 100 -13.81 8.35 -5.23
N VAL A 101 -13.31 7.18 -4.86
CA VAL A 101 -14.01 5.90 -4.91
C VAL A 101 -14.29 5.43 -3.49
N GLU A 102 -15.52 5.00 -3.25
CA GLU A 102 -15.94 4.42 -1.99
C GLU A 102 -15.71 2.91 -1.99
N LEU A 103 -15.05 2.41 -0.95
CA LEU A 103 -14.93 0.99 -0.63
C LEU A 103 -15.92 0.66 0.48
N LYS A 104 -16.96 -0.12 0.19
CA LYS A 104 -18.06 -0.43 1.11
C LYS A 104 -18.55 -1.86 1.02
N PRO A 105 -19.19 -2.40 2.08
CA PRO A 105 -19.82 -3.70 2.03
C PRO A 105 -20.79 -3.82 0.85
N GLY A 106 -20.70 -4.92 0.10
CA GLY A 106 -21.54 -5.17 -1.08
C GLY A 106 -21.12 -4.42 -2.35
N GLY A 107 -20.02 -3.66 -2.34
CA GLY A 107 -19.43 -3.04 -3.53
C GLY A 107 -17.93 -3.32 -3.62
N LEU A 108 -17.16 -2.28 -3.96
CA LEU A 108 -15.70 -2.35 -3.93
C LEU A 108 -15.19 -2.49 -2.50
N HIS A 109 -14.17 -3.32 -2.30
CA HIS A 109 -13.57 -3.54 -0.98
C HIS A 109 -12.15 -4.10 -1.10
N LEU A 110 -11.40 -4.06 0.00
CA LEU A 110 -10.15 -4.78 0.14
C LEU A 110 -10.45 -6.17 0.73
N MET A 111 -9.89 -7.20 0.12
CA MET A 111 -9.85 -8.54 0.71
C MET A 111 -8.49 -8.71 1.38
N LEU A 112 -8.49 -8.81 2.71
CA LEU A 112 -7.29 -8.99 3.53
C LEU A 112 -7.19 -10.47 3.90
N MET A 113 -6.12 -11.13 3.45
CA MET A 113 -5.96 -12.58 3.54
C MET A 113 -4.73 -12.95 4.38
N ASP A 114 -4.80 -14.10 5.05
CA ASP A 114 -3.73 -14.68 5.85
C ASP A 114 -3.12 -13.68 6.85
N GLY A 115 -3.99 -13.13 7.71
CA GLY A 115 -3.56 -12.26 8.80
C GLY A 115 -2.53 -12.93 9.71
N ALA A 116 -1.49 -12.18 10.10
CA ALA A 116 -0.38 -12.66 10.95
C ALA A 116 -0.82 -13.07 12.38
N GLY A 117 -2.03 -12.72 12.78
CA GLY A 117 -2.64 -13.04 14.07
C GLY A 117 -4.09 -12.55 14.15
N PRO A 118 -4.78 -12.80 15.28
CA PRO A 118 -6.14 -12.32 15.47
C PRO A 118 -6.18 -10.79 15.49
N LEU A 119 -7.15 -10.21 14.79
CA LEU A 119 -7.42 -8.78 14.85
C LEU A 119 -8.09 -8.41 16.18
N GLN A 120 -7.72 -7.26 16.72
CA GLN A 120 -8.35 -6.69 17.92
C GLN A 120 -9.16 -5.44 17.55
N GLU A 121 -10.32 -5.26 18.17
CA GLU A 121 -11.11 -4.03 18.01
C GLU A 121 -10.26 -2.79 18.40
N GLY A 122 -10.29 -1.75 17.58
CA GLY A 122 -9.47 -0.55 17.72
C GLY A 122 -8.04 -0.66 17.19
N GLN A 123 -7.60 -1.85 16.77
CA GLN A 123 -6.27 -2.03 16.18
C GLN A 123 -6.14 -1.22 14.88
N ARG A 124 -4.99 -0.56 14.72
CA ARG A 124 -4.60 0.14 13.49
C ARG A 124 -3.75 -0.77 12.62
N VAL A 125 -4.09 -0.87 11.35
CA VAL A 125 -3.39 -1.65 10.33
C VAL A 125 -2.89 -0.70 9.23
N PRO A 126 -1.58 -0.42 9.17
CA PRO A 126 -1.00 0.36 8.09
C PRO A 126 -1.11 -0.37 6.74
N LEU A 127 -1.33 0.40 5.69
CA LEU A 127 -1.34 -0.03 4.29
C LEU A 127 -0.38 0.79 3.45
N LEU A 128 0.10 0.18 2.37
CA LEU A 128 0.76 0.87 1.25
C LEU A 128 -0.05 0.60 -0.01
N LEU A 129 -0.56 1.67 -0.63
CA LEU A 129 -1.27 1.63 -1.90
C LEU A 129 -0.27 1.99 -3.00
N GLY A 130 0.03 1.05 -3.89
CA GLY A 130 0.83 1.31 -5.08
C GLY A 130 -0.06 1.89 -6.17
N LEU A 131 0.41 2.97 -6.79
CA LEU A 131 -0.31 3.70 -7.82
C LEU A 131 0.27 3.45 -9.21
N SER A 132 -0.55 3.69 -10.23
CA SER A 132 -0.18 3.45 -11.63
C SER A 132 0.91 4.36 -12.18
N ASP A 133 1.27 5.43 -11.49
CA ASP A 133 2.38 6.31 -11.82
C ASP A 133 3.71 5.86 -11.18
N GLY A 134 3.70 4.71 -10.49
CA GLY A 134 4.86 4.14 -9.79
C GLY A 134 5.07 4.69 -8.39
N THR A 135 4.22 5.60 -7.92
CA THR A 135 4.27 6.13 -6.56
C THR A 135 3.53 5.24 -5.56
N GLU A 136 3.77 5.50 -4.28
CA GLU A 136 3.09 4.79 -3.20
C GLU A 136 2.52 5.77 -2.18
N VAL A 137 1.37 5.40 -1.63
CA VAL A 137 0.67 6.20 -0.62
C VAL A 137 0.42 5.35 0.61
N ARG A 138 0.72 5.93 1.78
CA ARG A 138 0.38 5.33 3.07
C ARG A 138 -1.10 5.50 3.36
N GLY A 139 -1.74 4.39 3.73
CA GLY A 139 -3.09 4.37 4.28
C GLY A 139 -3.10 3.70 5.64
N GLU A 140 -4.23 3.80 6.33
CA GLU A 140 -4.46 3.09 7.59
C GLU A 140 -5.90 2.57 7.61
N LEU A 141 -6.08 1.36 8.14
CA LEU A 141 -7.40 0.84 8.49
C LEU A 141 -7.51 0.67 10.00
N VAL A 142 -8.65 1.05 10.57
CA VAL A 142 -8.99 0.78 11.98
C VAL A 142 -9.95 -0.40 12.08
N VAL A 143 -9.61 -1.42 12.85
CA VAL A 143 -10.50 -2.56 13.12
C VAL A 143 -11.69 -2.08 13.96
N ARG A 144 -12.90 -2.23 13.45
CA ARG A 144 -14.12 -1.85 14.18
C ARG A 144 -15.31 -2.71 13.76
N LYS A 145 -16.35 -2.71 14.60
CA LYS A 145 -17.66 -3.26 14.23
C LYS A 145 -18.30 -2.36 13.14
N PRO A 146 -19.08 -2.95 12.21
CA PRO A 146 -19.84 -2.20 11.22
C PRO A 146 -20.76 -1.14 11.82
#